data_AF-A0A756F2S8-F1
#
_entry.id   AF-A0A756F2S8-F1
#
_cell.length_a   1.000
_cell.length_b   1.000
_cell.length_c   1.000
_cell.angle_alpha   90.00
_cell.angle_beta   90.00
_cell.angle_gamma   90.00
#
_symmetry.space_group_name_H-M   'P 1'
#
loop_
_entity.id
_entity.type
_entity.pdbx_description
1 polymer ?
#
loop_
_entity_poly.entity_id
_entity_poly.type
_entity_poly.pdbx_seq_one_letter_code
_entity_poly.pdbx_strand_id
1 'polypeptide(L)'
;MASIPNSLNPESDRASAEEAWGMHRMTPDERKAICAKGQATRKANREKREAEKQATLLRLDPLRREVAALEAKLSALRDIERMSVAGAALTGKTLLMHHEIAAAALPWKHATGIYFLLDGDDVVYVGQSRNVYSRISSHPAKNFNRYTFVPCAVEALDKLESLYIHLLRPKLNGRKPDGSPFAPLALDSLI
;
A
#
# COMPACT_ATOMS: atom_id res chain seq x y z
N MET A 1 43.16 118.44 6.08
CA MET A 1 43.51 117.66 7.28
C MET A 1 42.56 116.48 7.37
N ALA A 2 43.12 115.32 7.73
CA ALA A 2 42.55 113.98 7.63
C ALA A 2 41.32 113.71 8.52
N SER A 3 40.50 112.72 8.15
CA SER A 3 40.38 111.45 8.90
C SER A 3 39.28 110.52 8.33
N ILE A 4 39.70 109.31 7.98
CA ILE A 4 38.94 108.05 7.78
C ILE A 4 39.30 107.16 9.00
N PRO A 5 38.58 106.09 9.40
CA PRO A 5 37.16 105.82 9.63
C PRO A 5 36.98 105.26 11.08
N ASN A 6 36.04 104.32 11.29
CA ASN A 6 35.89 103.35 12.41
C ASN A 6 34.77 103.77 13.39
N SER A 7 33.79 102.95 13.75
CA SER A 7 33.85 101.51 13.99
C SER A 7 32.52 100.80 13.73
N LEU A 8 32.62 99.61 13.14
CA LEU A 8 31.64 98.54 13.20
C LEU A 8 31.14 98.36 14.64
N ASN A 9 29.83 98.44 14.82
CA ASN A 9 29.18 98.16 16.10
C ASN A 9 28.88 96.64 16.14
N PRO A 10 29.56 95.83 16.96
CA PRO A 10 29.45 94.36 16.93
C PRO A 10 28.26 93.81 17.73
N GLU A 11 27.39 94.66 18.27
CA GLU A 11 26.33 94.26 19.20
C GLU A 11 24.97 94.03 18.53
N SER A 12 24.71 94.65 17.36
CA SER A 12 23.43 94.45 16.65
C SER A 12 23.34 93.11 15.92
N ASP A 13 24.48 92.53 15.52
CA ASP A 13 24.53 91.24 14.80
C ASP A 13 24.49 90.03 15.73
N ARG A 14 24.77 90.22 17.03
CA ARG A 14 24.68 89.14 18.03
C ARG A 14 23.25 88.77 18.39
N ALA A 15 22.34 89.75 18.42
CA ALA A 15 20.92 89.49 18.68
C ALA A 15 20.25 88.70 17.53
N SER A 16 20.69 88.91 16.28
CA SER A 16 20.16 88.19 15.11
C SER A 16 20.70 86.76 14.97
N ALA A 17 21.87 86.45 15.52
CA ALA A 17 22.44 85.10 15.45
C ALA A 17 21.81 84.11 16.46
N GLU A 18 21.38 84.59 17.64
CA GLU A 18 20.70 83.74 18.63
C GLU A 18 19.23 83.45 18.27
N GLU A 19 18.55 84.34 17.54
CA GLU A 19 17.21 84.08 17.00
C GLU A 19 17.23 83.18 15.75
N ALA A 20 18.29 83.25 14.93
CA ALA A 20 18.42 82.42 13.72
C ALA A 20 18.80 80.95 14.01
N TRP A 21 19.44 80.70 15.16
CA TRP A 21 19.78 79.36 15.63
C TRP A 21 19.01 79.06 16.91
N GLY A 22 17.68 78.91 16.77
CA GLY A 22 16.80 78.32 17.78
C GLY A 22 17.25 76.90 18.16
N MET A 23 18.35 76.80 18.89
CA MET A 23 18.80 75.59 19.54
C MET A 23 17.82 75.34 20.68
N HIS A 24 16.76 74.61 20.37
CA HIS A 24 15.91 73.97 21.36
C HIS A 24 16.83 73.11 22.25
N ARG A 25 17.30 73.66 23.37
CA ARG A 25 18.08 72.94 24.35
C ARG A 25 17.10 72.00 25.04
N MET A 26 16.92 70.82 24.44
CA MET A 26 16.06 69.80 25.03
C MET A 26 16.46 69.59 26.48
N THR A 27 15.46 69.57 27.35
CA THR A 27 15.68 69.29 28.76
C THR A 27 16.17 67.84 28.91
N PRO A 28 16.94 67.51 29.97
CA PRO A 28 17.30 66.12 30.25
C PRO A 28 16.08 65.17 30.28
N ASP A 29 14.93 65.68 30.74
CA ASP A 29 13.67 64.93 30.78
C ASP A 29 13.07 64.70 29.40
N GLU A 30 13.12 65.68 28.50
CA GLU A 30 12.71 65.51 27.09
C GLU A 30 13.58 64.48 26.36
N ARG A 31 14.90 64.51 26.59
CA ARG A 31 15.82 63.49 26.03
C ARG A 31 15.51 62.08 26.55
N LYS A 32 15.20 61.96 27.84
CA LYS A 32 14.82 60.68 28.48
C LYS A 32 13.50 60.17 27.93
N ALA A 33 12.51 61.05 27.73
CA ALA A 33 11.21 60.71 27.14
C ALA A 33 11.33 60.25 25.68
N ILE A 34 12.18 60.88 24.87
CA ILE A 34 12.44 60.47 23.48
C ILE A 34 13.13 59.10 23.43
N CYS A 35 14.13 58.88 24.29
CA CYS A 35 14.79 57.59 24.38
C CYS A 35 13.80 56.48 24.81
N ALA A 36 12.97 56.75 25.82
CA ALA A 36 11.93 55.82 26.27
C ALA A 36 10.89 55.53 25.17
N LYS A 37 10.44 56.53 24.42
CA LYS A 37 9.53 56.36 23.27
C LYS A 37 10.17 55.54 22.15
N GLY A 38 11.45 55.77 21.86
CA GLY A 38 12.21 54.99 20.89
C GLY A 38 12.36 53.53 21.31
N GLN A 39 12.67 53.27 22.58
CA GLN A 39 12.74 51.93 23.16
C GLN A 39 11.38 51.21 23.12
N ALA A 40 10.30 51.89 23.50
CA ALA A 40 8.94 51.36 23.44
C ALA A 40 8.50 51.02 22.00
N THR A 41 8.80 51.90 21.03
CA THR A 41 8.49 51.66 19.61
C THR A 41 9.26 50.46 19.05
N ARG A 42 10.55 50.33 19.38
CA ARG A 42 11.37 49.17 18.99
C ARG A 42 10.84 47.87 19.59
N LYS A 43 10.42 47.89 20.85
CA LYS A 43 9.80 46.76 21.53
C LYS A 43 8.49 46.34 20.85
N ALA A 44 7.58 47.29 20.60
CA ALA A 44 6.31 47.02 19.93
C ALA A 44 6.48 46.47 18.50
N ASN A 45 7.42 47.04 17.73
CA ASN A 45 7.72 46.53 16.38
C ASN A 45 8.33 45.13 16.40
N ARG A 46 9.14 44.81 17.41
CA ARG A 46 9.70 43.48 17.60
C ARG A 46 8.60 42.47 17.93
N GLU A 47 7.72 42.79 18.89
CA GLU A 47 6.58 41.95 19.28
C GLU A 47 5.62 41.72 18.11
N LYS A 48 5.32 42.76 17.32
CA LYS A 48 4.50 42.64 16.11
C LYS A 48 5.12 41.68 15.09
N ARG A 49 6.43 41.80 14.82
CA ARG A 49 7.15 40.90 13.91
C ARG A 49 7.19 39.46 14.43
N GLU A 50 7.35 39.28 15.73
CA GLU A 50 7.32 37.95 16.37
C GLU A 50 5.92 37.32 16.27
N ALA A 51 4.86 38.11 16.49
CA ALA A 51 3.48 37.66 16.34
C ALA A 51 3.13 37.30 14.88
N GLU A 52 3.54 38.11 13.90
CA GLU A 52 3.35 37.82 12.47
C GLU A 52 4.08 36.54 12.03
N LYS A 53 5.32 36.35 12.51
CA LYS A 53 6.07 35.11 12.28
C LYS A 53 5.35 33.92 12.90
N GLN A 54 4.87 34.05 14.13
CA GLN A 54 4.16 32.97 14.81
C GLN A 54 2.84 32.61 14.10
N ALA A 55 2.07 33.62 13.67
CA ALA A 55 0.84 33.41 12.88
C ALA A 55 1.14 32.71 11.54
N THR A 56 2.25 33.06 10.90
CA THR A 56 2.71 32.40 9.66
C THR A 56 3.09 30.95 9.90
N LEU A 57 3.85 30.66 10.96
CA LEU A 57 4.23 29.29 11.33
C LEU A 57 3.01 28.43 11.64
N LEU A 58 2.06 28.96 12.42
CA LEU A 58 0.79 28.28 12.72
C LEU A 58 -0.01 27.94 11.47
N ARG A 59 0.09 28.76 10.41
CA ARG A 59 -0.55 28.50 9.11
C ARG A 59 0.22 27.48 8.27
N LEU A 60 1.54 27.42 8.38
CA LEU A 60 2.39 26.48 7.62
C LEU A 60 2.35 25.06 8.19
N ASP A 61 2.17 24.91 9.49
CA ASP A 61 2.12 23.61 10.17
C ASP A 61 1.05 22.64 9.62
N PRO A 62 -0.23 23.02 9.43
CA PRO A 62 -1.22 22.13 8.84
C PRO A 62 -0.86 21.76 7.39
N LEU A 63 -0.33 22.70 6.61
CA LEU A 63 0.09 22.45 5.23
C LEU A 63 1.25 21.44 5.18
N ARG A 64 2.21 21.53 6.10
CA ARG A 64 3.31 20.55 6.20
C ARG A 64 2.81 19.15 6.53
N ARG A 65 1.84 19.04 7.44
CA ARG A 65 1.21 17.76 7.77
C ARG A 65 0.46 17.18 6.58
N GLU A 66 -0.24 18.02 5.83
CA GLU A 66 -0.95 17.61 4.62
C GLU A 66 0.01 17.13 3.53
N VAL A 67 1.11 17.84 3.28
CA VAL A 67 2.16 17.41 2.34
C VAL A 67 2.72 16.04 2.74
N ALA A 68 3.09 15.86 4.01
CA ALA A 68 3.59 14.58 4.49
C ALA A 68 2.57 13.44 4.31
N ALA A 69 1.28 13.71 4.55
CA ALA A 69 0.22 12.73 4.34
C ALA A 69 0.02 12.39 2.86
N LEU A 70 0.12 13.37 1.96
CA LEU A 70 0.01 13.16 0.51
C LEU A 70 1.22 12.39 -0.03
N GLU A 71 2.44 12.69 0.43
CA GLU A 71 3.66 11.96 0.07
C GLU A 71 3.57 10.49 0.47
N ALA A 72 3.06 10.20 1.67
CA ALA A 72 2.82 8.84 2.13
C ALA A 72 1.81 8.09 1.24
N LYS A 73 0.69 8.75 0.88
CA LYS A 73 -0.31 8.18 -0.05
C LYS A 73 0.28 7.90 -1.43
N LEU A 74 1.06 8.83 -1.95
CA LEU A 74 1.70 8.69 -3.26
C LEU A 74 2.73 7.57 -3.28
N SER A 75 3.51 7.42 -2.21
CA SER A 75 4.43 6.28 -2.06
C SER A 75 3.66 4.96 -2.13
N ALA A 76 2.57 4.83 -1.37
CA ALA A 76 1.75 3.62 -1.38
C ALA A 76 1.15 3.32 -2.76
N LEU A 77 0.66 4.34 -3.48
CA LEU A 77 0.14 4.16 -4.83
C LEU A 77 1.22 3.71 -5.83
N ARG A 78 2.44 4.25 -5.72
CA ARG A 78 3.58 3.82 -6.54
C ARG A 78 3.99 2.38 -6.25
N ASP A 79 3.88 1.93 -5.01
CA ASP A 79 4.14 0.53 -4.66
C ASP A 79 3.08 -0.38 -5.32
N ILE A 80 1.80 -0.01 -5.26
CA ILE A 80 0.71 -0.74 -5.93
C ILE A 80 0.93 -0.80 -7.44
N GLU A 81 1.26 0.33 -8.08
CA GLU A 81 1.55 0.40 -9.51
C GLU A 81 2.70 -0.53 -9.89
N ARG A 82 3.81 -0.48 -9.14
CA ARG A 82 4.97 -1.38 -9.37
C ARG A 82 4.58 -2.85 -9.27
N MET A 83 3.80 -3.22 -8.26
CA MET A 83 3.31 -4.60 -8.10
C MET A 83 2.38 -5.01 -9.25
N SER A 84 1.52 -4.10 -9.71
CA SER A 84 0.60 -4.32 -10.81
C SER A 84 1.33 -4.55 -12.14
N VAL A 85 2.33 -3.72 -12.44
CA VAL A 85 3.20 -3.86 -13.63
C VAL A 85 3.95 -5.19 -13.59
N ALA A 86 4.52 -5.55 -12.44
CA ALA A 86 5.20 -6.84 -12.27
C ALA A 86 4.24 -8.02 -12.49
N GLY A 87 3.02 -7.96 -11.96
CA GLY A 87 1.99 -8.98 -12.19
C GLY A 87 1.60 -9.13 -13.66
N ALA A 88 1.46 -7.99 -14.36
CA ALA A 88 1.14 -7.95 -15.79
C ALA A 88 2.24 -8.58 -16.64
N ALA A 89 3.52 -8.37 -16.30
CA ALA A 89 4.62 -9.00 -17.00
C ALA A 89 4.63 -10.54 -16.87
N LEU A 90 4.14 -11.09 -15.75
CA LEU A 90 4.12 -12.54 -15.50
C LEU A 90 2.93 -13.26 -16.13
N THR A 91 1.75 -12.64 -16.12
CA THR A 91 0.48 -13.31 -16.46
C THR A 91 -0.29 -12.65 -17.60
N GLY A 92 0.20 -11.52 -18.11
CA GLY A 92 -0.53 -10.65 -19.04
C GLY A 92 -1.67 -9.87 -18.39
N LYS A 93 -1.85 -9.96 -17.05
CA LYS A 93 -2.93 -9.31 -16.30
C LYS A 93 -2.41 -8.70 -15.00
N THR A 94 -3.08 -7.65 -14.53
CA THR A 94 -2.79 -7.04 -13.22
C THR A 94 -3.16 -7.98 -12.08
N LEU A 95 -2.56 -7.76 -10.90
CA LEU A 95 -2.94 -8.48 -9.68
C LEU A 95 -4.39 -8.16 -9.30
N LEU A 96 -5.11 -9.17 -8.83
CA LEU A 96 -6.50 -9.04 -8.37
C LEU A 96 -6.53 -8.44 -6.95
N MET A 97 -7.49 -7.56 -6.72
CA MET A 97 -7.83 -7.04 -5.41
C MET A 97 -8.64 -8.06 -4.61
N HIS A 98 -8.68 -7.88 -3.29
CA HIS A 98 -9.38 -8.79 -2.37
C HIS A 98 -10.84 -9.09 -2.79
N HIS A 99 -11.60 -8.05 -3.17
CA HIS A 99 -13.01 -8.21 -3.57
C HIS A 99 -13.17 -8.99 -4.87
N GLU A 100 -12.23 -8.85 -5.82
CA GLU A 100 -12.25 -9.59 -7.08
C GLU A 100 -11.95 -11.07 -6.83
N ILE A 101 -10.98 -11.37 -5.95
CA ILE A 101 -10.67 -12.74 -5.53
C ILE A 101 -11.89 -13.38 -4.85
N ALA A 102 -12.55 -12.64 -3.95
CA ALA A 102 -13.74 -13.13 -3.24
C ALA A 102 -14.92 -13.38 -4.20
N ALA A 103 -15.15 -12.49 -5.17
CA ALA A 103 -16.23 -12.65 -6.15
C ALA A 103 -16.02 -13.84 -7.10
N ALA A 104 -14.76 -14.19 -7.39
CA ALA A 104 -14.40 -15.34 -8.22
C ALA A 104 -14.29 -16.66 -7.44
N ALA A 105 -14.43 -16.65 -6.11
CA ALA A 105 -14.23 -17.82 -5.29
C ALA A 105 -15.30 -18.89 -5.54
N LEU A 106 -14.84 -20.12 -5.82
CA LEU A 106 -15.72 -21.28 -5.92
C LEU A 106 -15.81 -21.98 -4.54
N PRO A 107 -16.96 -22.58 -4.19
CA PRO A 107 -17.09 -23.31 -2.94
C PRO A 107 -16.14 -24.50 -2.90
N TRP A 108 -15.45 -24.67 -1.77
CA TRP A 108 -14.61 -25.85 -1.56
C TRP A 108 -15.47 -27.09 -1.38
N LYS A 109 -15.36 -28.04 -2.32
CA LYS A 109 -16.05 -29.32 -2.27
C LYS A 109 -15.10 -30.44 -2.64
N HIS A 110 -14.99 -31.44 -1.77
CA HIS A 110 -14.27 -32.66 -2.11
C HIS A 110 -15.04 -33.43 -3.20
N ALA A 111 -14.31 -33.94 -4.19
CA ALA A 111 -14.87 -34.81 -5.20
C ALA A 111 -14.89 -36.26 -4.68
N THR A 112 -16.10 -36.79 -4.44
CA THR A 112 -16.33 -38.24 -4.24
C THR A 112 -16.54 -38.88 -5.58
N GLY A 113 -15.86 -39.99 -5.87
CA GLY A 113 -16.04 -40.69 -7.13
C GLY A 113 -15.00 -41.75 -7.43
N ILE A 114 -15.07 -42.25 -8.66
CA ILE A 114 -14.12 -43.20 -9.25
C ILE A 114 -13.08 -42.41 -10.02
N TYR A 115 -11.80 -42.62 -9.71
CA TYR A 115 -10.68 -41.98 -10.39
C TYR A 115 -9.93 -42.99 -11.25
N PHE A 116 -9.37 -42.49 -12.34
CA PHE A 116 -8.64 -43.22 -13.34
C PHE A 116 -7.25 -42.62 -13.43
N LEU A 117 -6.22 -43.45 -13.35
CA LEU A 117 -4.85 -43.05 -13.66
C LEU A 117 -4.53 -43.54 -15.07
N LEU A 118 -3.90 -42.68 -15.87
CA LEU A 118 -3.63 -42.91 -17.27
C LEU A 118 -2.13 -42.79 -17.57
N ASP A 119 -1.67 -43.62 -18.48
CA ASP A 119 -0.34 -43.56 -19.08
C ASP A 119 -0.52 -43.34 -20.59
N GLY A 120 -0.46 -42.08 -21.02
CA GLY A 120 -0.91 -41.69 -22.35
C GLY A 120 -2.44 -41.74 -22.44
N ASP A 121 -2.97 -42.61 -23.30
CA ASP A 121 -4.41 -42.84 -23.47
C ASP A 121 -4.90 -44.15 -22.82
N ASP A 122 -4.00 -44.93 -22.23
CA ASP A 122 -4.34 -46.19 -21.56
C ASP A 122 -4.73 -45.96 -20.10
N VAL A 123 -5.89 -46.50 -19.69
CA VAL A 123 -6.28 -46.55 -18.28
C VAL A 123 -5.47 -47.65 -17.57
N VAL A 124 -4.52 -47.23 -16.74
CA VAL A 124 -3.60 -48.15 -16.06
C VAL A 124 -4.06 -48.53 -14.66
N TYR A 125 -4.93 -47.72 -14.04
CA TYR A 125 -5.48 -47.98 -12.70
C TYR A 125 -6.86 -47.33 -12.54
N VAL A 126 -7.74 -48.04 -11.85
CA VAL A 126 -9.05 -47.55 -11.39
C VAL A 126 -9.09 -47.61 -9.87
N GLY A 127 -9.55 -46.55 -9.23
CA GLY A 127 -9.73 -46.53 -7.78
C GLY A 127 -10.93 -45.68 -7.37
N GLN A 128 -11.31 -45.76 -6.11
CA GLN A 128 -12.38 -44.94 -5.53
C GLN A 128 -11.92 -44.06 -4.37
N SER A 129 -12.61 -42.94 -4.14
CA SER A 129 -12.36 -42.08 -2.97
C SER A 129 -13.54 -41.16 -2.65
N ARG A 130 -13.66 -40.78 -1.37
CA ARG A 130 -14.48 -39.64 -0.91
C ARG A 130 -13.80 -38.28 -1.12
N ASN A 131 -12.51 -38.31 -1.41
CA ASN A 131 -11.70 -37.16 -1.80
C ASN A 131 -10.68 -37.62 -2.85
N VAL A 132 -11.10 -37.57 -4.12
CA VAL A 132 -10.30 -38.02 -5.26
C VAL A 132 -8.96 -37.28 -5.35
N TYR A 133 -8.95 -35.97 -5.15
CA TYR A 133 -7.72 -35.15 -5.24
C TYR A 133 -6.64 -35.61 -4.26
N SER A 134 -7.02 -35.78 -2.99
CA SER A 134 -6.11 -36.29 -1.96
C SER A 134 -5.60 -37.70 -2.31
N ARG A 135 -6.49 -38.57 -2.80
CA ARG A 135 -6.12 -39.95 -3.13
C ARG A 135 -5.17 -40.04 -4.32
N ILE A 136 -5.35 -39.24 -5.36
CA ILE A 136 -4.43 -39.20 -6.51
C ILE A 136 -3.03 -38.76 -6.06
N SER A 137 -2.95 -37.72 -5.23
CA SER A 137 -1.66 -37.22 -4.72
C SER A 137 -0.89 -38.24 -3.87
N SER A 138 -1.59 -39.23 -3.29
CA SER A 138 -0.97 -40.30 -2.48
C SER A 138 -0.36 -41.47 -3.27
N HIS A 139 -0.33 -41.42 -4.61
CA HIS A 139 0.25 -42.47 -5.46
C HIS A 139 1.61 -42.09 -6.07
N PRO A 140 2.69 -41.84 -5.29
CA PRO A 140 3.99 -41.53 -5.87
C PRO A 140 4.65 -42.73 -6.56
N ALA A 141 4.23 -43.95 -6.22
CA ALA A 141 4.85 -45.19 -6.71
C ALA A 141 4.22 -45.74 -8.00
N LYS A 142 3.10 -45.19 -8.46
CA LYS A 142 2.43 -45.66 -9.68
C LYS A 142 2.88 -44.82 -10.87
N ASN A 143 3.24 -45.47 -11.96
CA ASN A 143 3.59 -44.79 -13.21
C ASN A 143 2.30 -44.37 -13.94
N PHE A 144 2.02 -43.06 -13.95
CA PHE A 144 0.94 -42.43 -14.71
C PHE A 144 1.33 -40.97 -15.03
N ASN A 145 0.79 -40.39 -16.09
CA ASN A 145 1.04 -39.00 -16.50
C ASN A 145 -0.22 -38.14 -16.53
N ARG A 146 -1.40 -38.76 -16.50
CA ARG A 146 -2.71 -38.10 -16.56
C ARG A 146 -3.69 -38.77 -15.61
N TYR A 147 -4.74 -38.05 -15.23
CA TYR A 147 -5.84 -38.61 -14.46
C TYR A 147 -7.17 -38.03 -14.93
N THR A 148 -8.26 -38.76 -14.66
CA THR A 148 -9.63 -38.25 -14.75
C THR A 148 -10.47 -38.90 -13.66
N PHE A 149 -11.70 -38.43 -13.44
CA PHE A 149 -12.61 -39.04 -12.47
C PHE A 149 -14.08 -38.84 -12.85
N VAL A 150 -14.91 -39.75 -12.38
CA VAL A 150 -16.37 -39.71 -12.51
C VAL A 150 -16.96 -39.52 -11.11
N PRO A 151 -17.62 -38.38 -10.83
CA PRO A 151 -18.30 -38.17 -9.56
C PRO A 151 -19.43 -39.19 -9.35
N CYS A 152 -19.56 -39.73 -8.14
CA CYS A 152 -20.69 -40.58 -7.77
C CYS A 152 -21.03 -40.46 -6.27
N ALA A 153 -22.20 -40.99 -5.90
CA ALA A 153 -22.62 -41.08 -4.50
C ALA A 153 -21.74 -42.09 -3.74
N VAL A 154 -21.60 -41.91 -2.41
CA VAL A 154 -20.72 -42.77 -1.58
C VAL A 154 -21.17 -44.23 -1.64
N GLU A 155 -22.47 -44.46 -1.71
CA GLU A 155 -23.12 -45.77 -1.74
C GLU A 155 -22.88 -46.49 -3.07
N ALA A 156 -22.50 -45.76 -4.12
CA ALA A 156 -22.23 -46.28 -5.45
C ALA A 156 -20.75 -46.58 -5.68
N LEU A 157 -19.86 -46.24 -4.74
CA LEU A 157 -18.41 -46.37 -4.91
C LEU A 157 -18.02 -47.81 -5.27
N ASP A 158 -18.27 -48.77 -4.36
CA ASP A 158 -17.82 -50.16 -4.55
C ASP A 158 -18.39 -50.78 -5.84
N LYS A 159 -19.66 -50.49 -6.15
CA LYS A 159 -20.33 -50.99 -7.35
C LYS A 159 -19.70 -50.42 -8.61
N LEU A 160 -19.53 -49.10 -8.67
CA LEU A 160 -19.04 -48.42 -9.86
C LEU A 160 -17.54 -48.69 -10.09
N GLU A 161 -16.73 -48.74 -9.04
CA GLU A 161 -15.33 -49.17 -9.10
C GLU A 161 -15.24 -50.58 -9.70
N SER A 162 -16.05 -51.51 -9.18
CA SER A 162 -16.03 -52.89 -9.65
C SER A 162 -16.43 -53.00 -11.12
N LEU A 163 -17.48 -52.30 -11.55
CA LEU A 163 -17.91 -52.26 -12.96
C LEU A 163 -16.78 -51.79 -13.89
N TYR A 164 -16.08 -50.70 -13.54
CA TYR A 164 -14.96 -50.20 -14.34
C TYR A 164 -13.76 -51.14 -14.33
N ILE A 165 -13.42 -51.76 -13.19
CA ILE A 165 -12.30 -52.71 -13.12
C ILE A 165 -12.60 -53.95 -13.97
N HIS A 166 -13.83 -54.48 -13.92
CA HIS A 166 -14.22 -55.64 -14.72
C HIS A 166 -14.24 -55.33 -16.23
N LEU A 167 -14.71 -54.14 -16.60
CA LEU A 167 -14.77 -53.67 -17.99
C LEU A 167 -13.39 -53.38 -18.58
N LEU A 168 -12.58 -52.56 -17.90
CA LEU A 168 -11.32 -52.02 -18.42
C LEU A 168 -10.11 -52.91 -18.13
N ARG A 169 -10.19 -53.76 -17.10
CA ARG A 169 -9.11 -54.66 -16.64
C ARG A 169 -7.72 -53.97 -16.55
N PRO A 170 -7.62 -52.84 -15.85
CA PRO A 170 -6.40 -52.03 -15.79
C PRO A 170 -5.20 -52.80 -15.21
N LYS A 171 -4.02 -52.59 -15.80
CA LYS A 171 -2.79 -53.34 -15.50
C LYS A 171 -2.33 -53.24 -14.05
N LEU A 172 -2.58 -52.12 -13.37
CA LEU A 172 -2.09 -51.84 -12.01
C LEU A 172 -3.09 -52.16 -10.89
N ASN A 173 -4.32 -52.60 -11.19
CA ASN A 173 -5.25 -53.05 -10.14
C ASN A 173 -4.91 -54.45 -9.62
N GLY A 174 -4.06 -55.19 -10.33
CA GLY A 174 -3.73 -56.56 -9.99
C GLY A 174 -4.82 -57.55 -10.39
N ARG A 175 -4.49 -58.83 -10.24
CA ARG A 175 -5.38 -59.97 -10.52
C ARG A 175 -5.31 -60.95 -9.38
N LYS A 176 -6.40 -61.68 -9.15
CA LYS A 176 -6.43 -62.83 -8.25
C LYS A 176 -5.71 -64.03 -8.90
N PRO A 177 -5.37 -65.08 -8.13
CA PRO A 177 -4.72 -66.28 -8.68
C PRO A 177 -5.52 -66.99 -9.79
N ASP A 178 -6.85 -66.86 -9.77
CA ASP A 178 -7.76 -67.40 -10.79
C ASP A 178 -7.82 -66.54 -12.08
N GLY A 179 -7.07 -65.43 -12.15
CA GLY A 179 -7.03 -64.50 -13.28
C GLY A 179 -8.13 -63.44 -13.26
N SER A 180 -9.10 -63.52 -12.34
CA SER A 180 -10.17 -62.53 -12.19
C SER A 180 -9.62 -61.17 -11.70
N PRO A 181 -10.25 -60.05 -12.08
CA PRO A 181 -9.82 -58.74 -11.63
C PRO A 181 -9.93 -58.59 -10.11
N PHE A 182 -8.97 -57.88 -9.50
CA PHE A 182 -9.03 -57.52 -8.09
C PHE A 182 -9.96 -56.30 -7.90
N ALA A 183 -11.27 -56.57 -7.88
CA ALA A 183 -12.34 -55.59 -7.67
C ALA A 183 -13.01 -55.78 -6.29
N PRO A 184 -13.63 -54.73 -5.71
CA PRO A 184 -14.41 -54.84 -4.47
C PRO A 184 -15.51 -55.90 -4.53
N LEU A 185 -16.25 -55.95 -5.64
CA LEU A 185 -17.37 -56.86 -5.86
C LEU A 185 -17.10 -57.76 -7.09
N ALA A 186 -17.55 -59.00 -7.00
CA ALA A 186 -17.53 -59.92 -8.13
C ALA A 186 -18.55 -59.48 -9.20
N LEU A 187 -18.30 -59.80 -10.47
CA LEU A 187 -19.18 -59.40 -11.56
C LEU A 187 -20.60 -59.96 -11.38
N ASP A 188 -20.73 -61.21 -10.97
CA ASP A 188 -22.01 -61.88 -10.72
C ASP A 188 -22.81 -61.27 -9.56
N SER A 189 -22.20 -60.43 -8.73
CA SER A 189 -22.88 -59.68 -7.66
C SER A 189 -23.35 -58.29 -8.10
N LEU A 190 -23.02 -57.87 -9.33
CA LEU A 190 -23.32 -56.55 -9.88
C LEU A 190 -24.47 -56.58 -10.89
N ILE A 191 -24.67 -57.72 -11.58
CA ILE A 191 -25.66 -57.92 -12.66
C ILE A 191 -26.55 -59.13 -12.42
#